data_AF-A0A383BKR6-F1
#
_entry.id   AF-A0A383BKR6-F1
#
_cell.length_a   1.000
_cell.length_b   1.000
_cell.length_c   1.000
_cell.angle_alpha   90.00
_cell.angle_beta   90.00
_cell.angle_gamma   90.00
#
_symmetry.space_group_name_H-M   'P 1'
#
loop_
_entity.id
_entity.type
_entity.pdbx_description
1 polymer ?
#
loop_
_entity_poly.entity_id
_entity_poly.type
_entity_poly.pdbx_seq_one_letter_code
_entity_poly.pdbx_strand_id
1 'polypeptide(L)'
;SSAPSVDIGEVTRLLESAITIGQKECRHFRDQEINTYLNLAFCHFHRNAMPEATAALARARSVEKRFNHPYLELWALDIEARIAARSNHEDTALERYKAMHQAALRAADPGGRWRALAGQATTLDSMGQRELAHQHFARAEALMSEDSLLIPLHGGRDALLSKRGYVTQRYVASLLESHEPERALQVIRQTRSRYLREMRMADMMSHLDAKTELDWQAAMSLYKGKRSELENLVADAWSVPKNEL
;
A
#
# COMPACT_ATOMS: atom_id res chain seq x y z
N SER A 1 -7.52 23.61 -1.81
CA SER A 1 -6.44 23.55 -2.82
C SER A 1 -6.38 22.13 -3.33
N SER A 2 -6.81 21.87 -4.57
CA SER A 2 -6.67 20.56 -5.19
C SER A 2 -5.18 20.30 -5.43
N ALA A 3 -4.65 19.22 -4.87
CA ALA A 3 -3.28 18.80 -5.18
C ALA A 3 -3.12 18.68 -6.70
N PRO A 4 -1.97 19.08 -7.28
CA PRO A 4 -1.73 18.95 -8.71
C PRO A 4 -1.95 17.50 -9.14
N SER A 5 -2.75 17.29 -10.18
CA SER A 5 -2.92 15.96 -10.78
C SER A 5 -1.59 15.54 -11.39
N VAL A 6 -1.03 14.43 -10.92
CA VAL A 6 0.21 13.88 -11.46
C VAL A 6 -0.04 13.39 -12.89
N ASP A 7 0.69 13.92 -13.86
CA ASP A 7 0.68 13.40 -15.23
C ASP A 7 1.48 12.09 -15.28
N ILE A 8 0.77 10.96 -15.28
CA ILE A 8 1.36 9.62 -15.35
C ILE A 8 2.21 9.46 -16.62
N GLY A 9 1.88 10.13 -17.72
CA GLY A 9 2.66 10.09 -18.95
C GLY A 9 4.00 10.80 -18.85
N GLU A 10 4.05 11.95 -18.18
CA GLU A 10 5.30 12.61 -17.85
C GLU A 10 6.17 11.74 -16.93
N VAL A 11 5.58 11.18 -15.86
CA VAL A 11 6.29 10.29 -14.94
C VAL A 11 6.85 9.06 -15.66
N THR A 12 6.08 8.44 -16.55
CA THR A 12 6.54 7.29 -17.35
C THR A 12 7.80 7.64 -18.15
N ARG A 13 7.80 8.78 -18.86
CA ARG A 13 8.96 9.23 -19.66
C ARG A 13 10.19 9.54 -18.80
N LEU A 14 9.98 10.11 -17.61
CA LEU A 14 11.07 10.38 -16.66
C LEU A 14 11.70 9.08 -16.14
N LEU A 15 10.90 8.07 -15.83
CA LEU A 15 11.40 6.75 -15.39
C LEU A 15 12.17 6.04 -16.52
N GLU A 16 11.69 6.08 -17.76
CA GLU A 16 12.41 5.53 -18.93
C GLU A 16 13.77 6.21 -19.14
N SER A 17 13.81 7.54 -18.97
CA SER A 17 15.05 8.32 -19.05
C SER A 17 16.01 7.97 -17.91
N ALA A 18 15.50 7.79 -16.69
CA ALA A 18 16.29 7.42 -15.53
C ALA A 18 16.97 6.05 -15.68
N ILE A 19 16.27 5.05 -16.26
CA ILE A 19 16.86 3.74 -16.59
C ILE A 19 18.01 3.92 -17.58
N THR A 20 17.79 4.70 -18.65
CA THR A 20 18.78 4.91 -19.71
C THR A 20 20.06 5.57 -19.17
N ILE A 21 19.93 6.55 -18.28
CA ILE A 21 21.06 7.25 -17.64
C ILE A 21 21.76 6.31 -16.64
N GLY A 22 20.99 5.70 -15.74
CA GLY A 22 21.53 4.84 -14.68
C GLY A 22 22.33 3.64 -15.21
N GLN A 23 21.86 3.00 -16.28
CA GLN A 23 22.56 1.88 -16.92
C GLN A 23 23.89 2.29 -17.58
N LYS A 24 24.02 3.55 -18.02
CA LYS A 24 25.25 4.05 -18.66
C LYS A 24 26.28 4.56 -17.65
N GLU A 25 25.82 5.17 -16.56
CA GLU A 25 26.67 6.02 -15.71
C GLU A 25 26.94 5.45 -14.32
N CYS A 26 26.18 4.46 -13.84
CA CYS A 26 26.26 4.01 -12.44
C CYS A 26 26.69 2.54 -12.28
N ARG A 27 27.86 2.32 -11.65
CA ARG A 27 28.37 0.97 -11.29
C ARG A 27 27.56 0.24 -10.21
N HIS A 28 26.72 0.94 -9.43
CA HIS A 28 25.95 0.40 -8.31
C HIS A 28 24.45 0.77 -8.38
N PHE A 29 23.82 0.53 -9.53
CA PHE A 29 22.43 0.96 -9.80
C PHE A 29 21.37 -0.12 -9.59
N ARG A 30 21.70 -1.34 -9.10
CA ARG A 30 20.78 -2.48 -9.18
C ARG A 30 19.46 -2.30 -8.44
N ASP A 31 19.47 -1.86 -7.17
CA ASP A 31 18.24 -1.69 -6.40
C ASP A 31 17.39 -0.54 -6.94
N GLN A 32 18.04 0.55 -7.36
CA GLN A 32 17.39 1.67 -8.03
C GLN A 32 16.81 1.26 -9.38
N GLU A 33 17.50 0.41 -10.13
CA GLU A 33 17.02 -0.13 -11.41
C GLU A 33 15.76 -0.96 -11.20
N ILE A 34 15.78 -1.88 -10.23
CA ILE A 34 14.61 -2.68 -9.85
C ILE A 34 13.45 -1.77 -9.46
N ASN A 35 13.67 -0.82 -8.54
CA ASN A 35 12.64 0.12 -8.11
C ASN A 35 12.09 0.94 -9.28
N THR A 36 12.95 1.38 -10.20
CA THR A 36 12.53 2.16 -11.37
C THR A 36 11.67 1.33 -12.31
N TYR A 37 12.03 0.07 -12.57
CA TYR A 37 11.19 -0.85 -13.35
C TYR A 37 9.86 -1.17 -12.66
N LEU A 38 9.82 -1.34 -11.34
CA LEU A 38 8.57 -1.55 -10.60
C LEU A 38 7.66 -0.32 -10.71
N ASN A 39 8.21 0.89 -10.55
CA ASN A 39 7.47 2.13 -10.72
C ASN A 39 6.96 2.28 -12.17
N LEU A 40 7.77 1.90 -13.16
CA LEU A 40 7.39 1.93 -14.57
C LEU A 40 6.25 0.94 -14.86
N ALA A 41 6.33 -0.28 -14.33
CA ALA A 41 5.28 -1.28 -14.43
C ALA A 41 3.95 -0.77 -13.84
N PHE A 42 4.02 -0.10 -12.69
CA PHE A 42 2.85 0.51 -12.05
C PHE A 42 2.25 1.65 -12.88
N CYS A 43 3.08 2.50 -13.48
CA CYS A 43 2.63 3.57 -14.39
C CYS A 43 1.93 3.00 -15.64
N HIS A 44 2.52 1.99 -16.28
CA HIS A 44 1.90 1.31 -17.43
C HIS A 44 0.58 0.63 -17.05
N PHE A 45 0.51 -0.01 -15.87
CA PHE A 45 -0.72 -0.59 -15.36
C PHE A 45 -1.84 0.44 -15.28
N HIS A 46 -1.57 1.62 -14.69
CA HIS A 46 -2.55 2.71 -14.57
C HIS A 46 -2.97 3.31 -15.91
N ARG A 47 -2.10 3.25 -16.92
CA ARG A 47 -2.40 3.66 -18.31
C ARG A 47 -3.11 2.57 -19.13
N ASN A 48 -3.44 1.43 -18.51
CA ASN A 48 -4.01 0.26 -19.17
C ASN A 48 -3.10 -0.35 -20.27
N ALA A 49 -1.79 -0.11 -20.19
CA ALA A 49 -0.77 -0.63 -21.10
C ALA A 49 -0.23 -1.96 -20.54
N MET A 50 -1.06 -3.03 -20.58
CA MET A 50 -0.75 -4.31 -19.92
C MET A 50 0.50 -5.02 -20.45
N PRO A 51 0.77 -5.06 -21.77
CA PRO A 51 2.00 -5.63 -22.29
C PRO A 51 3.26 -4.94 -21.74
N GLU A 52 3.25 -3.61 -21.69
CA GLU A 52 4.35 -2.78 -21.20
C GLU A 52 4.53 -2.92 -19.69
N ALA A 53 3.43 -2.98 -18.93
CA ALA A 53 3.46 -3.24 -17.49
C ALA A 53 4.11 -4.60 -17.19
N THR A 54 3.72 -5.63 -17.94
CA THR A 54 4.28 -6.98 -17.82
C THR A 54 5.75 -7.01 -18.21
N ALA A 55 6.12 -6.32 -19.29
CA ALA A 55 7.51 -6.24 -19.75
C ALA A 55 8.41 -5.53 -18.72
N ALA A 56 7.97 -4.40 -18.15
CA ALA A 56 8.71 -3.68 -17.12
C ALA A 56 8.90 -4.53 -15.86
N LEU A 57 7.87 -5.24 -15.42
CA LEU A 57 7.96 -6.17 -14.29
C LEU A 57 8.92 -7.34 -14.59
N ALA A 58 8.85 -7.92 -15.79
CA ALA A 58 9.78 -8.96 -16.21
C ALA A 58 11.24 -8.45 -16.23
N ARG A 59 11.46 -7.18 -16.61
CA ARG A 59 12.78 -6.54 -16.51
C ARG A 59 13.25 -6.43 -15.07
N ALA A 60 12.41 -5.98 -14.14
CA ALA A 60 12.75 -5.97 -12.71
C ALA A 60 13.18 -7.37 -12.22
N ARG A 61 12.40 -8.41 -12.56
CA ARG A 61 12.70 -9.81 -12.20
C ARG A 61 13.93 -10.40 -12.91
N SER A 62 14.36 -9.81 -14.03
CA SER A 62 15.58 -10.22 -14.74
C SER A 62 16.86 -9.70 -14.09
N VAL A 63 16.78 -8.55 -13.40
CA VAL A 63 17.88 -8.03 -12.58
C VAL A 63 18.09 -8.93 -11.37
N GLU A 64 16.99 -9.30 -10.71
CA GLU A 64 17.00 -10.25 -9.61
C GLU A 64 15.66 -11.02 -9.53
N LYS A 65 15.71 -12.36 -9.51
CA LYS A 65 14.49 -13.18 -9.52
C LYS A 65 13.64 -12.97 -8.27
N ARG A 66 14.27 -12.83 -7.10
CA ARG A 66 13.63 -12.61 -5.81
C ARG A 66 14.38 -11.51 -5.09
N PHE A 67 13.69 -10.42 -4.76
CA PHE A 67 14.36 -9.23 -4.23
C PHE A 67 14.74 -9.46 -2.77
N ASN A 68 15.99 -9.16 -2.42
CA ASN A 68 16.44 -9.24 -1.02
C ASN A 68 15.78 -8.14 -0.18
N HIS A 69 15.47 -6.99 -0.79
CA HIS A 69 14.80 -5.88 -0.11
C HIS A 69 13.28 -6.15 0.02
N PRO A 70 12.73 -6.30 1.24
CA PRO A 70 11.36 -6.77 1.45
C PRO A 70 10.30 -5.88 0.81
N TYR A 71 10.52 -4.56 0.85
CA TYR A 71 9.58 -3.60 0.27
C TYR A 71 9.51 -3.71 -1.27
N LEU A 72 10.61 -4.05 -1.94
CA LEU A 72 10.61 -4.24 -3.41
C LEU A 72 9.83 -5.50 -3.77
N GLU A 73 9.99 -6.58 -3.00
CA GLU A 73 9.22 -7.81 -3.18
C GLU A 73 7.72 -7.60 -2.95
N LEU A 74 7.35 -6.81 -1.94
CA LEU A 74 5.95 -6.46 -1.68
C LEU A 74 5.31 -5.68 -2.83
N TRP A 75 6.03 -4.72 -3.41
CA TRP A 75 5.56 -3.97 -4.57
C TRP A 75 5.44 -4.84 -5.82
N ALA A 76 6.41 -5.70 -6.06
CA ALA A 76 6.37 -6.64 -7.18
C ALA A 76 5.16 -7.58 -7.10
N LEU A 77 4.89 -8.16 -5.93
CA LEU A 77 3.74 -9.04 -5.72
C LEU A 77 2.40 -8.31 -5.90
N ASP A 78 2.29 -7.05 -5.45
CA ASP A 78 1.07 -6.24 -5.66
C ASP A 78 0.84 -5.98 -7.16
N ILE A 79 1.88 -5.60 -7.90
CA ILE A 79 1.80 -5.33 -9.35
C ILE A 79 1.47 -6.62 -10.12
N GLU A 80 2.15 -7.74 -9.80
CA GLU A 80 1.88 -9.06 -10.37
C GLU A 80 0.42 -9.47 -10.20
N ALA A 81 -0.11 -9.32 -8.98
CA ALA A 81 -1.49 -9.67 -8.68
C ALA A 81 -2.49 -8.79 -9.46
N ARG A 82 -2.23 -7.49 -9.56
CA ARG A 82 -3.06 -6.54 -10.31
C ARG A 82 -3.09 -6.84 -11.80
N ILE A 83 -1.93 -7.12 -12.40
CA ILE A 83 -1.82 -7.50 -13.81
C ILE A 83 -2.60 -8.79 -14.06
N ALA A 84 -2.43 -9.80 -13.19
CA ALA A 84 -3.15 -11.07 -13.30
C ALA A 84 -4.67 -10.87 -13.21
N ALA A 85 -5.16 -10.10 -12.22
CA ALA A 85 -6.58 -9.82 -12.05
C ALA A 85 -7.17 -9.09 -13.27
N ARG A 86 -6.46 -8.08 -13.80
CA ARG A 86 -6.88 -7.32 -14.98
C ARG A 86 -6.86 -8.16 -16.27
N SER A 87 -6.08 -9.24 -16.28
CA SER A 87 -5.96 -10.18 -17.40
C SER A 87 -6.87 -11.40 -17.26
N ASN A 88 -7.86 -11.36 -16.35
CA ASN A 88 -8.78 -12.47 -16.04
C ASN A 88 -8.08 -13.76 -15.58
N HIS A 89 -6.92 -13.64 -14.94
CA HIS A 89 -6.21 -14.75 -14.30
C HIS A 89 -6.39 -14.68 -12.78
N GLU A 90 -7.62 -14.90 -12.33
CA GLU A 90 -8.06 -14.65 -10.95
C GLU A 90 -7.35 -15.57 -9.95
N ASP A 91 -7.17 -16.85 -10.29
CA ASP A 91 -6.43 -17.80 -9.46
C ASP A 91 -4.99 -17.33 -9.22
N THR A 92 -4.30 -16.89 -10.29
CA THR A 92 -2.95 -16.33 -10.19
C THR A 92 -2.93 -15.06 -9.36
N ALA A 93 -3.90 -14.16 -9.54
CA ALA A 93 -4.01 -12.94 -8.73
C ALA A 93 -4.16 -13.27 -7.23
N LEU A 94 -5.03 -14.22 -6.91
CA LEU A 94 -5.27 -14.67 -5.54
C LEU A 94 -4.01 -15.29 -4.92
N GLU A 95 -3.30 -16.13 -5.66
CA GLU A 95 -2.01 -16.69 -5.22
C GLU A 95 -0.97 -15.61 -4.93
N ARG A 96 -0.84 -14.61 -5.81
CA ARG A 96 0.10 -13.50 -5.63
C ARG A 96 -0.27 -12.64 -4.42
N TYR A 97 -1.54 -12.33 -4.20
CA TYR A 97 -1.95 -11.62 -2.99
C TYR A 97 -1.79 -12.46 -1.72
N LYS A 98 -1.93 -13.78 -1.76
CA LYS A 98 -1.61 -14.65 -0.62
C LYS A 98 -0.11 -14.60 -0.30
N ALA A 99 0.74 -14.69 -1.32
CA ALA A 99 2.19 -14.54 -1.16
C ALA A 99 2.56 -13.16 -0.60
N MET A 100 1.93 -12.08 -1.09
CA MET A 100 2.11 -10.72 -0.60
C MET A 100 1.74 -10.61 0.88
N HIS A 101 0.63 -11.20 1.30
CA HIS A 101 0.21 -11.18 2.70
C HIS A 101 1.26 -11.83 3.61
N GLN A 102 1.80 -12.98 3.21
CA GLN A 102 2.85 -13.66 3.97
C GLN A 102 4.16 -12.85 4.00
N ALA A 103 4.55 -12.24 2.88
CA ALA A 103 5.71 -11.35 2.84
C ALA A 103 5.52 -10.13 3.74
N ALA A 104 4.32 -9.55 3.77
CA ALA A 104 4.04 -8.35 4.56
C ALA A 104 4.02 -8.65 6.07
N LEU A 105 3.57 -9.84 6.47
CA LEU A 105 3.68 -10.31 7.85
C LEU A 105 5.15 -10.42 8.28
N ARG A 106 6.01 -11.02 7.45
CA ARG A 106 7.46 -11.14 7.75
C ARG A 106 8.17 -9.79 7.79
N ALA A 107 7.77 -8.87 6.93
CA ALA A 107 8.33 -7.51 6.88
C ALA A 107 7.74 -6.57 7.96
N ALA A 108 6.78 -7.05 8.76
CA ALA A 108 6.01 -6.22 9.68
C ALA A 108 5.44 -4.94 9.02
N ASP A 109 4.97 -5.05 7.78
CA ASP A 109 4.41 -3.94 6.99
C ASP A 109 2.86 -3.97 7.03
N PRO A 110 2.22 -3.12 7.86
CA PRO A 110 0.76 -3.08 7.95
C PRO A 110 0.11 -2.61 6.64
N GLY A 111 0.79 -1.73 5.90
CA GLY A 111 0.32 -1.25 4.60
C GLY A 111 0.24 -2.37 3.57
N GLY A 112 1.28 -3.21 3.49
CA GLY A 112 1.33 -4.39 2.64
C GLY A 112 0.30 -5.44 3.05
N ARG A 113 0.12 -5.68 4.36
CA ARG A 113 -0.92 -6.59 4.88
C ARG A 113 -2.31 -6.13 4.46
N TRP A 114 -2.61 -4.85 4.61
CA TRP A 114 -3.88 -4.26 4.18
C TRP A 114 -4.10 -4.40 2.68
N ARG A 115 -3.11 -4.03 1.85
CA ARG A 115 -3.21 -4.15 0.38
C ARG A 115 -3.45 -5.60 -0.07
N ALA A 116 -2.74 -6.55 0.55
CA ALA A 116 -2.88 -7.96 0.24
C ALA A 116 -4.28 -8.49 0.61
N LEU A 117 -4.83 -8.14 1.77
CA LEU A 117 -6.18 -8.55 2.18
C LEU A 117 -7.26 -7.93 1.29
N ALA A 118 -7.13 -6.63 0.95
CA ALA A 118 -8.06 -5.96 0.04
C ALA A 118 -8.02 -6.58 -1.38
N GLY A 119 -6.83 -6.94 -1.85
CA GLY A 119 -6.62 -7.65 -3.12
C GLY A 119 -7.24 -9.05 -3.12
N GLN A 120 -7.01 -9.85 -2.07
CA GLN A 120 -7.64 -11.17 -1.90
C GLN A 120 -9.16 -11.05 -1.91
N ALA A 121 -9.72 -10.11 -1.13
CA ALA A 121 -11.16 -9.89 -1.05
C ALA A 121 -11.76 -9.56 -2.42
N THR A 122 -11.17 -8.59 -3.11
CA THR A 122 -11.59 -8.18 -4.46
C THR A 122 -11.54 -9.32 -5.47
N THR A 123 -10.49 -10.13 -5.42
CA THR A 123 -10.31 -11.26 -6.35
C THR A 123 -11.32 -12.38 -6.05
N LEU A 124 -11.53 -12.71 -4.78
CA LEU A 124 -12.54 -13.70 -4.36
C LEU A 124 -13.96 -13.26 -4.73
N ASP A 125 -14.24 -11.96 -4.61
CA ASP A 125 -15.52 -11.37 -4.98
C ASP A 125 -15.78 -11.51 -6.49
N SER A 126 -14.78 -11.25 -7.35
CA SER A 126 -14.91 -11.44 -8.80
C SER A 126 -15.09 -12.91 -9.19
N MET A 127 -14.48 -13.83 -8.45
CA MET A 127 -14.66 -15.27 -8.60
C MET A 127 -16.01 -15.79 -8.05
N GLY A 128 -16.86 -14.93 -7.47
CA GLY A 128 -18.13 -15.31 -6.87
C GLY A 128 -18.03 -16.01 -5.51
N GLN A 129 -16.84 -16.07 -4.90
CA GLN A 129 -16.60 -16.65 -3.57
C GLN A 129 -16.94 -15.64 -2.46
N ARG A 130 -18.21 -15.19 -2.44
CA ARG A 130 -18.69 -14.02 -1.68
C ARG A 130 -18.38 -14.08 -0.18
N GLU A 131 -18.70 -15.19 0.49
CA GLU A 131 -18.44 -15.32 1.94
C GLU A 131 -16.96 -15.19 2.29
N LEU A 132 -16.08 -15.80 1.49
CA LEU A 132 -14.64 -15.67 1.67
C LEU A 132 -14.19 -14.23 1.39
N ALA A 133 -14.72 -13.60 0.34
CA ALA A 133 -14.46 -12.20 0.04
C ALA A 133 -14.81 -11.29 1.21
N HIS A 134 -16.00 -11.46 1.80
CA HIS A 134 -16.46 -10.69 2.96
C HIS A 134 -15.57 -10.86 4.18
N GLN A 135 -15.10 -12.09 4.46
CA GLN A 135 -14.14 -12.34 5.54
C GLN A 135 -12.84 -11.55 5.33
N HIS A 136 -12.32 -11.52 4.10
CA HIS A 136 -11.11 -10.77 3.78
C HIS A 136 -11.33 -9.24 3.81
N PHE A 137 -12.47 -8.74 3.34
CA PHE A 137 -12.83 -7.33 3.46
C PHE A 137 -12.95 -6.91 4.93
N ALA A 138 -13.62 -7.70 5.77
CA ALA A 138 -13.75 -7.41 7.19
C ALA A 138 -12.38 -7.35 7.90
N ARG A 139 -11.47 -8.27 7.56
CA ARG A 139 -10.09 -8.24 8.09
C ARG A 139 -9.31 -7.01 7.62
N ALA A 140 -9.48 -6.58 6.37
CA ALA A 140 -8.87 -5.35 5.87
C ALA A 140 -9.40 -4.09 6.61
N GLU A 141 -10.71 -4.03 6.89
CA GLU A 141 -11.32 -2.94 7.67
C GLU A 141 -10.86 -2.91 9.14
N ALA A 142 -10.71 -4.08 9.75
CA ALA A 142 -10.19 -4.20 11.10
C ALA A 142 -8.75 -3.66 11.18
N LEU A 143 -7.88 -4.12 10.26
CA LEU A 143 -6.49 -3.67 10.19
C LEU A 143 -6.39 -2.16 9.94
N MET A 144 -7.25 -1.59 9.10
CA MET A 144 -7.28 -0.14 8.90
C MET A 144 -7.68 0.62 10.17
N SER A 145 -8.57 0.06 10.98
CA SER A 145 -8.95 0.67 12.26
C SER A 145 -7.78 0.67 13.24
N GLU A 146 -7.07 -0.46 13.35
CA GLU A 146 -5.86 -0.61 14.17
C GLU A 146 -4.74 0.33 13.70
N ASP A 147 -4.39 0.28 12.41
CA ASP A 147 -3.35 1.12 11.81
C ASP A 147 -3.60 2.61 12.02
N SER A 148 -4.88 3.02 11.93
CA SER A 148 -5.23 4.43 12.03
C SER A 148 -4.79 5.00 13.38
N LEU A 149 -4.87 4.22 14.47
CA LEU A 149 -4.46 4.65 15.81
C LEU A 149 -2.96 4.90 15.93
N LEU A 150 -2.15 4.35 15.02
CA LEU A 150 -0.70 4.47 15.01
C LEU A 150 -0.20 5.64 14.17
N ILE A 151 -1.07 6.26 13.36
CA ILE A 151 -0.69 7.34 12.46
C ILE A 151 -0.95 8.69 13.13
N PRO A 152 0.07 9.55 13.28
CA PRO A 152 -0.13 10.91 13.80
C PRO A 152 -1.20 11.66 13.01
N LEU A 153 -2.04 12.44 13.69
CA LEU A 153 -3.21 13.10 13.09
C LEU A 153 -2.84 14.00 11.91
N HIS A 154 -1.73 14.74 12.01
CA HIS A 154 -1.21 15.58 10.92
C HIS A 154 -0.28 14.84 9.94
N GLY A 155 -0.05 13.54 10.14
CA GLY A 155 0.86 12.70 9.34
C GLY A 155 0.25 12.12 8.07
N GLY A 156 -0.84 12.69 7.55
CA GLY A 156 -1.52 12.18 6.35
C GLY A 156 -2.53 11.06 6.64
N ARG A 157 -3.05 10.97 7.87
CA ARG A 157 -4.10 10.00 8.25
C ARG A 157 -5.35 10.14 7.37
N ASP A 158 -5.82 11.35 7.13
CA ASP A 158 -6.96 11.60 6.23
C ASP A 158 -6.68 11.16 4.79
N ALA A 159 -5.47 11.41 4.31
CA ALA A 159 -5.05 10.97 2.98
C ALA A 159 -5.00 9.44 2.89
N LEU A 160 -4.56 8.75 3.95
CA LEU A 160 -4.59 7.29 4.01
C LEU A 160 -6.03 6.76 3.98
N LEU A 161 -6.90 7.27 4.86
CA LEU A 161 -8.30 6.83 4.95
C LEU A 161 -9.05 7.10 3.64
N SER A 162 -8.83 8.26 3.02
CA SER A 162 -9.40 8.61 1.72
C SER A 162 -8.92 7.65 0.62
N LYS A 163 -7.60 7.38 0.54
CA LYS A 163 -7.03 6.43 -0.43
C LYS A 163 -7.55 5.00 -0.25
N ARG A 164 -7.96 4.61 0.95
CA ARG A 164 -8.45 3.26 1.28
C ARG A 164 -9.97 3.13 1.20
N GLY A 165 -10.71 4.24 1.17
CA GLY A 165 -12.18 4.25 1.18
C GLY A 165 -12.85 3.50 0.02
N TYR A 166 -12.18 3.35 -1.13
CA TYR A 166 -12.71 2.56 -2.24
C TYR A 166 -12.88 1.07 -1.88
N VAL A 167 -12.06 0.53 -0.96
CA VAL A 167 -12.19 -0.87 -0.52
C VAL A 167 -13.43 -1.04 0.35
N THR A 168 -13.69 -0.09 1.25
CA THR A 168 -14.93 -0.07 2.05
C THR A 168 -16.15 0.03 1.14
N GLN A 169 -16.11 0.89 0.11
CA GLN A 169 -17.19 1.02 -0.86
C GLN A 169 -17.45 -0.29 -1.60
N ARG A 170 -16.40 -0.99 -2.06
CA ARG A 170 -16.53 -2.31 -2.67
C ARG A 170 -17.10 -3.34 -1.71
N TYR A 171 -16.67 -3.36 -0.46
CA TYR A 171 -17.21 -4.29 0.53
C TYR A 171 -18.71 -4.07 0.75
N VAL A 172 -19.13 -2.82 0.91
CA VAL A 172 -20.55 -2.46 1.05
C VAL A 172 -21.34 -2.88 -0.18
N ALA A 173 -20.82 -2.63 -1.39
CA ALA A 173 -21.47 -3.06 -2.63
C ALA A 173 -21.64 -4.58 -2.68
N SER A 174 -20.59 -5.35 -2.40
CA SER A 174 -20.61 -6.82 -2.37
C SER A 174 -21.63 -7.37 -1.36
N LEU A 175 -21.77 -6.74 -0.18
CA LEU A 175 -22.80 -7.11 0.81
C LEU A 175 -24.23 -6.83 0.30
N LEU A 176 -24.45 -5.70 -0.36
CA LEU A 176 -25.76 -5.36 -0.93
C LEU A 176 -26.15 -6.30 -2.08
N GLU A 177 -25.19 -6.66 -2.94
CA GLU A 177 -25.36 -7.67 -4.00
C GLU A 177 -25.61 -9.08 -3.45
N SER A 178 -25.25 -9.31 -2.19
CA SER A 178 -25.51 -10.56 -1.45
C SER A 178 -26.82 -10.49 -0.64
N HIS A 179 -27.60 -9.42 -0.77
CA HIS A 179 -28.82 -9.18 0.00
C HIS A 179 -28.60 -9.12 1.52
N GLU A 180 -27.47 -8.56 1.97
CA GLU A 180 -27.12 -8.39 3.38
C GLU A 180 -27.05 -6.91 3.81
N PRO A 181 -28.17 -6.16 3.71
CA PRO A 181 -28.18 -4.72 3.96
C PRO A 181 -27.84 -4.34 5.42
N GLU A 182 -28.16 -5.18 6.40
CA GLU A 182 -27.86 -4.94 7.80
C GLU A 182 -26.35 -4.93 8.07
N ARG A 183 -25.62 -5.90 7.49
CA ARG A 183 -24.14 -5.95 7.56
C ARG A 183 -23.53 -4.77 6.82
N ALA A 184 -24.06 -4.43 5.64
CA ALA A 184 -23.60 -3.25 4.88
C ALA A 184 -23.73 -1.97 5.72
N LEU A 185 -24.87 -1.78 6.38
CA LEU A 185 -25.11 -0.64 7.26
C LEU A 185 -24.16 -0.64 8.47
N GLN A 186 -23.85 -1.81 9.04
CA GLN A 186 -22.88 -1.92 10.13
C GLN A 186 -21.48 -1.45 9.69
N VAL A 187 -21.01 -1.87 8.52
CA VAL A 187 -19.71 -1.45 7.96
C VAL A 187 -19.67 0.07 7.75
N ILE A 188 -20.75 0.65 7.21
CA ILE A 188 -20.87 2.11 7.03
C ILE A 188 -20.82 2.83 8.37
N ARG A 189 -21.59 2.37 9.37
CA ARG A 189 -21.63 2.96 10.71
C ARG A 189 -20.25 2.92 11.38
N GLN A 190 -19.55 1.79 11.30
CA GLN A 190 -18.19 1.66 11.85
C GLN A 190 -17.21 2.63 11.16
N THR A 191 -17.25 2.69 9.83
CA THR A 191 -16.40 3.58 9.04
C THR A 191 -16.66 5.06 9.35
N ARG A 192 -17.94 5.45 9.43
CA ARG A 192 -18.33 6.83 9.78
C ARG A 192 -17.97 7.18 11.23
N SER A 193 -18.20 6.26 12.17
CA SER A 193 -17.83 6.44 13.57
C SER A 193 -16.32 6.67 13.71
N ARG A 194 -15.49 5.91 12.97
CA ARG A 194 -14.05 6.11 12.90
C ARG A 194 -13.70 7.51 12.38
N TYR A 195 -14.27 7.91 11.24
CA TYR A 195 -14.03 9.25 10.67
C TYR A 195 -14.44 10.40 11.61
N LEU A 196 -15.57 10.29 12.30
CA LEU A 196 -16.03 11.30 13.25
C LEU A 196 -15.12 11.41 14.48
N ARG A 197 -14.57 10.29 14.97
CA ARG A 197 -13.55 10.32 16.03
C ARG A 197 -12.31 11.09 15.59
N GLU A 198 -11.89 10.92 14.33
CA GLU A 198 -10.75 11.67 13.78
C GLU A 198 -11.02 13.16 13.67
N MET A 199 -12.18 13.55 13.14
CA MET A 199 -12.56 14.96 13.07
C MET A 199 -12.62 15.60 14.46
N ARG A 200 -13.21 14.90 15.44
CA ARG A 200 -13.25 15.39 16.82
C ARG A 200 -11.86 15.55 17.41
N MET A 201 -10.96 14.64 17.12
CA MET A 201 -9.58 14.73 17.61
C MET A 201 -8.84 15.91 16.97
N ALA A 202 -8.99 16.10 15.66
CA ALA A 202 -8.43 17.26 14.96
C ALA A 202 -8.98 18.59 15.47
N ASP A 203 -10.29 18.66 15.74
CA ASP A 203 -10.96 19.83 16.33
C ASP A 203 -10.48 20.11 17.76
N MET A 204 -10.32 19.07 18.59
CA MET A 204 -9.73 19.22 19.92
C MET A 204 -8.31 19.79 19.85
N MET A 205 -7.53 19.37 18.86
CA MET A 205 -6.16 19.86 18.66
C MET A 205 -6.09 21.32 18.23
N SER A 206 -7.05 21.82 17.44
CA SER A 206 -7.08 23.24 17.05
C SER A 206 -7.45 24.18 18.19
N HIS A 207 -7.88 23.65 19.34
CA HIS A 207 -8.29 24.42 20.52
C HIS A 207 -7.36 24.21 21.73
N LEU A 208 -6.18 23.61 21.53
CA LEU A 208 -5.20 23.47 22.61
C LEU A 208 -4.67 24.86 23.03
N ASP A 209 -4.47 25.05 24.33
CA ASP A 209 -3.72 26.20 24.83
C ASP A 209 -2.23 26.10 24.44
N ALA A 210 -1.53 27.23 24.45
CA ALA A 210 -0.14 27.30 24.00
C ALA A 210 0.82 26.37 24.75
N LYS A 211 0.57 26.09 26.04
CA LYS A 211 1.41 25.19 26.83
C LYS A 211 1.16 23.74 26.41
N THR A 212 -0.10 23.35 26.31
CA THR A 212 -0.49 22.00 25.89
C THR A 212 -0.07 21.71 24.44
N GLU A 213 -0.11 22.72 23.57
CA GLU A 213 0.39 22.61 22.20
C GLU A 213 1.91 22.32 22.17
N LEU A 214 2.71 23.05 22.97
CA LEU A 214 4.16 22.83 23.08
C LEU A 214 4.48 21.43 23.62
N ASP A 215 3.79 20.99 24.68
CA ASP A 215 3.97 19.66 25.25
C ASP A 215 3.64 18.57 24.21
N TRP A 216 2.57 18.76 23.43
CA TRP A 216 2.18 17.86 22.35
C TRP A 216 3.22 17.84 21.21
N GLN A 217 3.72 18.99 20.77
CA GLN A 217 4.76 19.09 19.74
C GLN A 217 6.06 18.40 20.17
N ALA A 218 6.45 18.55 21.44
CA ALA A 218 7.60 17.88 22.03
C ALA A 218 7.43 16.36 22.04
N ALA A 219 6.28 15.87 22.52
CA ALA A 219 5.96 14.43 22.51
C ALA A 219 5.96 13.85 21.08
N MET A 220 5.41 14.59 20.12
CA MET A 220 5.40 14.17 18.72
C MET A 220 6.80 14.13 18.09
N SER A 221 7.65 15.10 18.43
CA SER A 221 9.03 15.12 17.96
C SER A 221 9.82 13.93 18.51
N LEU A 222 9.63 13.61 19.80
CA LEU A 222 10.21 12.42 20.41
C LEU A 222 9.74 11.13 19.73
N TYR A 223 8.43 10.99 19.51
CA TYR A 223 7.86 9.84 18.81
C TYR A 223 8.44 9.68 17.41
N LYS A 224 8.49 10.76 16.60
CA LYS A 224 9.06 10.71 15.25
C LYS A 224 10.53 10.31 15.27
N GLY A 225 11.31 10.84 16.22
CA GLY A 225 12.71 10.43 16.42
C GLY A 225 12.84 8.93 16.68
N LYS A 226 12.07 8.39 17.63
CA LYS A 226 12.07 6.95 17.95
C LYS A 226 11.59 6.07 16.80
N ARG A 227 10.61 6.54 16.04
CA ARG A 227 10.11 5.85 14.85
C ARG A 227 11.21 5.76 13.78
N SER A 228 11.88 6.87 13.48
CA SER A 228 12.98 6.89 12.50
C SER A 228 14.17 6.04 12.96
N GLU A 229 14.51 6.05 14.25
CA GLU A 229 15.53 5.15 14.82
C GLU A 229 15.18 3.67 14.56
N LEU A 230 13.94 3.27 14.83
CA LEU A 230 13.47 1.90 14.58
C LEU A 230 13.49 1.54 13.09
N GLU A 231 13.06 2.45 12.21
CA GLU A 231 13.07 2.23 10.77
C GLU A 231 14.50 2.06 10.24
N ASN A 232 15.46 2.83 10.75
CA ASN A 232 16.87 2.68 10.41
C ASN A 232 17.44 1.36 10.94
N LEU A 233 17.15 0.99 12.19
CA LEU A 233 17.59 -0.29 12.75
C LEU A 233 17.05 -1.49 11.95
N VAL A 234 15.80 -1.41 11.50
CA VAL A 234 15.22 -2.43 10.61
C VAL A 234 15.91 -2.39 9.25
N ALA A 235 16.19 -1.23 8.65
CA ALA A 235 16.92 -1.18 7.38
C ALA A 235 18.33 -1.81 7.50
N ASP A 236 19.06 -1.48 8.56
CA ASP A 236 20.42 -1.98 8.82
C ASP A 236 20.44 -3.49 9.09
N ALA A 237 19.50 -3.99 9.91
CA ALA A 237 19.38 -5.41 10.21
C ALA A 237 19.03 -6.28 8.99
N TRP A 238 18.44 -5.67 7.96
CA TRP A 238 18.11 -6.34 6.71
C TRP A 238 19.17 -6.15 5.61
N SER A 239 20.24 -5.40 5.89
CA SER A 239 21.43 -5.37 5.05
C SER A 239 22.34 -6.56 5.39
N VAL A 240 22.50 -7.52 4.47
CA VAL A 240 23.43 -8.63 4.66
C VAL A 240 24.86 -8.07 4.67
N PRO A 241 25.74 -8.47 5.61
CA PRO A 241 27.14 -8.07 5.57
C PRO A 241 27.75 -8.47 4.23
N LYS A 242 28.32 -7.50 3.51
CA LYS A 242 28.94 -7.69 2.18
C LYS A 242 30.14 -8.65 2.16
N ASN A 243 30.47 -9.27 3.29
CA ASN A 243 31.67 -10.07 3.50
C ASN A 243 31.41 -11.59 3.45
N GLU A 244 30.19 -12.04 3.09
CA GLU A 244 29.84 -13.47 2.94
C GLU A 244 29.30 -13.84 1.53
N LEU A 245 29.84 -13.22 0.48
CA LEU A 245 29.64 -13.66 -0.92
C LEU A 245 30.98 -13.91 -1.62
#